data_AF-A0A359B225-F1
#
_entry.id   AF-A0A359B225-F1
#
_cell.length_a   1.000
_cell.length_b   1.000
_cell.length_c   1.000
_cell.angle_alpha   90.00
_cell.angle_beta   90.00
_cell.angle_gamma   90.00
#
_symmetry.space_group_name_H-M   'P 1'
#
loop_
_entity.id
_entity.type
_entity.pdbx_description
1 polymer ?
#
loop_
_entity_poly.entity_id
_entity_poly.type
_entity_poly.pdbx_seq_one_letter_code
_entity_poly.pdbx_strand_id
1 'polypeptide(L)'
;MAINLSKGQKIDLTKTNPGLRKIIVGLGWSIGQSTGGQSLDLDASVFLLGSSGKVENEKDFVFYNNPNGGANSVVYSGDNRRGGLDGDAEKISIDLNNVPAHIARIDFAITIFDAEARRQNFGQVSNAYVRILNGDTGDVLLQYNLGEHFSVETAIVVAELYRHQTEWKFSAIGSGFKGGLGALCHNFGLNVEGENSATPPPSPLPGPSPSYGSQGTSPSSAPPSYGSPGAPYGNAQPGNAQPPYSPGNNGAQQSGLRCPHCQSDRITAGKKGFGFGKAIVGGILLGPVGLLGGFIGSKKMEFACISCGRRWSPDSNQNYARWFEEQRRKTKDVISKYMGQDLLEAVVAGCALVAMADGHVDNAEREKVISYFSSSEELRAFDISQVNSRFSHHVQQLERDHMIGRAEALRAVGKLGQKPEAARLLVRICCAIGYADGEFSAVEKRVVADICQELHLNSSEFIA
;
A
#
# COMPACT_ATOMS: atom_id res chain seq x y z
N MET A 1 14.83 -14.79 -32.74
CA MET A 1 14.92 -15.84 -31.69
C MET A 1 15.37 -15.16 -30.42
N ALA A 2 14.65 -15.32 -29.31
CA ALA A 2 15.00 -14.72 -28.03
C ALA A 2 16.26 -15.37 -27.45
N ILE A 3 17.15 -14.56 -26.89
CA ILE A 3 18.37 -15.04 -26.24
C ILE A 3 18.05 -15.43 -24.80
N ASN A 4 18.25 -16.70 -24.45
CA ASN A 4 18.11 -17.17 -23.06
C ASN A 4 19.42 -16.98 -22.31
N LEU A 5 19.37 -16.27 -21.19
CA LEU A 5 20.52 -15.98 -20.35
C LEU A 5 20.55 -16.88 -19.11
N SER A 6 21.75 -17.05 -18.55
CA SER A 6 22.02 -17.68 -17.26
C SER A 6 22.52 -16.65 -16.25
N LYS A 7 22.43 -16.97 -14.95
CA LYS A 7 22.90 -16.10 -13.86
C LYS A 7 24.35 -15.65 -14.10
N GLY A 8 24.60 -14.35 -13.97
CA GLY A 8 25.90 -13.70 -14.16
C GLY A 8 26.24 -13.35 -15.61
N GLN A 9 25.43 -13.77 -16.60
CA GLN A 9 25.70 -13.43 -18.00
C GLN A 9 25.34 -11.97 -18.31
N LYS A 10 26.15 -11.38 -19.19
CA LYS A 10 26.02 -9.99 -19.65
C LYS A 10 25.92 -9.97 -21.17
N ILE A 11 25.04 -9.12 -21.69
CA ILE A 11 24.84 -8.95 -23.13
C ILE A 11 24.70 -7.48 -23.48
N ASP A 12 25.27 -7.09 -24.63
CA ASP A 12 25.08 -5.76 -25.19
C ASP A 12 23.67 -5.66 -25.81
N LEU A 13 22.81 -4.84 -25.24
CA LEU A 13 21.41 -4.75 -25.67
C LEU A 13 21.27 -3.90 -26.94
N THR A 14 21.85 -2.69 -26.95
CA THR A 14 21.75 -1.74 -28.07
C THR A 14 22.70 -2.06 -29.22
N LYS A 15 23.87 -2.64 -28.94
CA LYS A 15 24.81 -3.08 -29.99
C LYS A 15 24.25 -4.24 -30.83
N THR A 16 23.54 -5.16 -30.18
CA THR A 16 22.93 -6.32 -30.85
C THR A 16 21.62 -5.94 -31.56
N ASN A 17 21.01 -4.81 -31.17
CA ASN A 17 19.75 -4.31 -31.72
C ASN A 17 19.88 -2.83 -32.13
N PRO A 18 20.50 -2.53 -33.28
CA PRO A 18 20.69 -1.16 -33.74
C PRO A 18 19.35 -0.40 -33.86
N GLY A 19 19.29 0.79 -33.28
CA GLY A 19 18.09 1.64 -33.31
C GLY A 19 17.05 1.33 -32.23
N LEU A 20 17.34 0.44 -31.27
CA LEU A 20 16.45 0.17 -30.14
C LEU A 20 16.25 1.43 -29.28
N ARG A 21 15.04 1.99 -29.29
CA ARG A 21 14.70 3.21 -28.55
C ARG A 21 13.94 2.89 -27.26
N LYS A 22 12.91 2.05 -27.39
CA LYS A 22 12.01 1.67 -26.32
C LYS A 22 12.13 0.18 -26.04
N ILE A 23 12.16 -0.19 -24.77
CA ILE A 23 12.09 -1.57 -24.32
C ILE A 23 10.96 -1.76 -23.33
N ILE A 24 10.46 -2.99 -23.25
CA ILE A 24 9.53 -3.40 -22.21
C ILE A 24 10.19 -4.53 -21.42
N VAL A 25 10.35 -4.32 -20.12
CA VAL A 25 10.81 -5.33 -19.18
C VAL A 25 9.57 -6.05 -18.66
N GLY A 26 9.42 -7.32 -19.01
CA GLY A 26 8.37 -8.19 -18.51
C GLY A 26 8.90 -9.06 -17.37
N LEU A 27 8.20 -9.04 -16.23
CA LEU A 27 8.48 -9.87 -15.07
C LEU A 27 7.31 -10.84 -14.89
N GLY A 28 7.61 -12.12 -14.68
CA GLY A 28 6.58 -13.14 -14.49
C GLY A 28 6.99 -14.13 -13.42
N TRP A 29 6.00 -14.73 -12.77
CA TRP A 29 6.18 -15.75 -11.74
C TRP A 29 4.91 -16.61 -11.62
N SER A 30 5.05 -17.78 -11.02
CA SER A 30 3.95 -18.68 -10.67
C SER A 30 4.00 -19.00 -9.18
N ILE A 31 2.84 -19.05 -8.55
CA ILE A 31 2.72 -19.42 -7.14
C ILE A 31 2.38 -20.91 -7.09
N GLY A 32 3.20 -21.70 -6.40
CA GLY A 32 2.99 -23.15 -6.29
C GLY A 32 1.67 -23.46 -5.57
N GLN A 33 0.93 -24.49 -6.03
CA GLN A 33 -0.35 -24.92 -5.43
C GLN A 33 -0.24 -25.40 -3.97
N SER A 34 0.98 -25.55 -3.44
CA SER A 34 1.25 -26.10 -2.10
C SER A 34 1.15 -25.10 -0.95
N THR A 35 0.80 -23.83 -1.18
CA THR A 35 0.71 -22.81 -0.11
C THR A 35 -0.60 -22.84 0.70
N GLY A 36 -1.24 -24.00 0.92
CA GLY A 36 -2.31 -24.14 1.94
C GLY A 36 -3.44 -23.09 1.93
N GLY A 37 -3.70 -22.42 0.81
CA GLY A 37 -4.67 -21.33 0.69
C GLY A 37 -4.16 -19.90 1.00
N GLN A 38 -2.89 -19.69 1.30
CA GLN A 38 -2.32 -18.35 1.49
C GLN A 38 -1.92 -17.73 0.14
N SER A 39 -2.47 -16.53 -0.14
CA SER A 39 -2.08 -15.72 -1.30
C SER A 39 -0.68 -15.14 -1.09
N LEU A 40 0.22 -15.39 -2.04
CA LEU A 40 1.55 -14.76 -2.08
C LEU A 40 1.43 -13.52 -2.96
N ASP A 41 1.85 -12.37 -2.42
CA ASP A 41 1.79 -11.10 -3.13
C ASP A 41 3.22 -10.67 -3.45
N LEU A 42 3.52 -10.56 -4.74
CA LEU A 42 4.84 -10.17 -5.22
C LEU A 42 4.71 -8.84 -5.93
N ASP A 43 5.63 -7.94 -5.61
CA ASP A 43 5.75 -6.63 -6.22
C ASP A 43 7.07 -6.53 -6.97
N ALA A 44 7.08 -5.92 -8.16
CA ALA A 44 8.32 -5.45 -8.76
C ALA A 44 8.61 -3.98 -8.47
N SER A 45 9.91 -3.70 -8.36
CA SER A 45 10.45 -2.38 -8.16
C SER A 45 11.69 -2.18 -9.03
N VAL A 46 11.99 -0.91 -9.32
CA VAL A 46 13.09 -0.49 -10.19
C VAL A 46 13.86 0.63 -9.52
N PHE A 47 15.16 0.43 -9.36
CA PHE A 47 16.06 1.42 -8.76
C PHE A 47 16.91 2.03 -9.87
N LEU A 48 16.75 3.33 -10.12
CA LEU A 48 17.59 4.07 -11.05
C LEU A 48 18.74 4.68 -10.25
N LEU A 49 19.95 4.21 -10.56
CA LEU A 49 21.15 4.43 -9.77
C LEU A 49 22.12 5.37 -10.50
N GLY A 50 22.69 6.28 -9.73
CA GLY A 50 23.79 7.14 -10.17
C GLY A 50 25.11 6.38 -10.31
N SER A 51 26.19 7.10 -10.64
CA SER A 51 27.54 6.54 -10.74
C SER A 51 28.07 5.99 -9.41
N SER A 52 27.52 6.48 -8.29
CA SER A 52 27.80 5.99 -6.94
C SER A 52 27.21 4.60 -6.64
N GLY A 53 26.36 4.08 -7.54
CA GLY A 53 25.61 2.85 -7.32
C GLY A 53 24.45 3.00 -6.34
N LYS A 54 24.10 4.24 -5.98
CA LYS A 54 22.97 4.59 -5.10
C LYS A 54 21.94 5.43 -5.85
N VAL A 55 20.71 5.44 -5.34
CA VAL A 55 19.65 6.33 -5.81
C VAL A 55 19.96 7.74 -5.31
N GLU A 56 20.15 8.68 -6.24
CA GLU A 56 20.48 10.08 -5.89
C GLU A 56 19.24 10.91 -5.56
N ASN A 57 18.09 10.53 -6.11
CA ASN A 57 16.81 11.20 -5.92
C ASN A 57 15.74 10.16 -5.66
N GLU A 58 14.93 10.33 -4.62
CA GLU A 58 13.84 9.40 -4.28
C GLU A 58 12.86 9.16 -5.46
N LYS A 59 12.74 10.10 -6.39
CA LYS A 59 11.93 9.96 -7.62
C LYS A 59 12.46 8.89 -8.60
N ASP A 60 13.72 8.53 -8.46
CA ASP A 60 14.42 7.52 -9.26
C ASP A 60 14.25 6.12 -8.65
N PHE A 61 13.38 5.96 -7.65
CA PHE A 61 12.84 4.69 -7.21
C PHE A 61 11.43 4.48 -7.78
N VAL A 62 11.28 3.56 -8.72
CA VAL A 62 10.03 3.29 -9.45
C VAL A 62 9.40 2.00 -8.96
N PHE A 63 8.12 2.04 -8.64
CA PHE A 63 7.34 0.90 -8.14
C PHE A 63 5.84 1.21 -8.33
N TYR A 64 4.94 0.32 -7.90
CA TYR A 64 3.49 0.49 -8.09
C TYR A 64 2.96 1.88 -7.65
N ASN A 65 3.56 2.49 -6.63
CA ASN A 65 3.14 3.80 -6.08
C ASN A 65 3.91 5.01 -6.65
N ASN A 66 5.04 4.78 -7.30
CA ASN A 66 5.76 5.78 -8.07
C ASN A 66 6.02 5.22 -9.47
N PRO A 67 5.01 5.20 -10.36
CA PRO A 67 5.13 4.46 -11.61
C PRO A 67 6.01 5.16 -12.65
N ASN A 68 6.60 6.33 -12.36
CA ASN A 68 7.44 7.05 -13.30
C ASN A 68 8.78 7.45 -12.65
N GLY A 69 9.89 7.23 -13.34
CA GLY A 69 11.24 7.60 -12.88
C GLY A 69 12.14 8.01 -14.02
N GLY A 70 13.29 8.60 -13.69
CA GLY A 70 14.26 9.08 -14.68
C GLY A 70 13.64 10.08 -15.65
N ALA A 71 12.95 11.11 -15.15
CA ALA A 71 12.26 12.10 -15.96
C ALA A 71 11.24 11.51 -16.97
N ASN A 72 10.45 10.51 -16.53
CA ASN A 72 9.46 9.77 -17.32
C ASN A 72 10.05 8.85 -18.41
N SER A 73 11.35 8.56 -18.35
CA SER A 73 11.96 7.55 -19.23
C SER A 73 11.63 6.13 -18.81
N VAL A 74 11.41 5.88 -17.50
CA VAL A 74 10.98 4.58 -16.97
C VAL A 74 9.55 4.71 -16.48
N VAL A 75 8.66 3.88 -17.03
CA VAL A 75 7.22 3.88 -16.73
C VAL A 75 6.76 2.47 -16.37
N TYR A 76 6.34 2.29 -15.13
CA TYR A 76 5.70 1.09 -14.62
C TYR A 76 4.23 1.06 -15.07
N SER A 77 3.82 0.00 -15.77
CA SER A 77 2.51 -0.05 -16.46
C SER A 77 1.40 -0.81 -15.71
N GLY A 78 1.65 -1.26 -14.47
CA GLY A 78 0.61 -1.81 -13.59
C GLY A 78 0.50 -3.34 -13.58
N ASP A 79 -0.13 -3.82 -12.52
CA ASP A 79 -0.10 -5.21 -12.02
C ASP A 79 -1.06 -6.18 -12.72
N ASN A 80 -0.69 -7.45 -12.65
CA ASN A 80 -1.61 -8.57 -12.65
C ASN A 80 -1.45 -9.29 -11.29
N ARG A 81 -1.97 -8.69 -10.21
CA ARG A 81 -1.85 -9.08 -8.77
C ARG A 81 -2.12 -10.54 -8.39
N ARG A 82 -2.50 -11.40 -9.33
CA ARG A 82 -2.76 -12.83 -9.08
C ARG A 82 -1.85 -13.78 -9.83
N GLY A 83 -0.94 -13.27 -10.68
CA GLY A 83 -0.21 -14.10 -11.64
C GLY A 83 -1.19 -14.78 -12.58
N GLY A 84 -1.55 -14.11 -13.68
CA GLY A 84 -2.36 -14.75 -14.72
C GLY A 84 -1.68 -16.03 -15.21
N LEU A 85 -2.48 -17.07 -15.50
CA LEU A 85 -2.00 -18.38 -15.94
C LEU A 85 -1.19 -18.35 -17.26
N ASP A 86 -1.14 -17.21 -17.96
CA ASP A 86 -0.29 -16.97 -19.12
C ASP A 86 0.15 -15.49 -19.19
N GLY A 87 1.47 -15.24 -19.24
CA GLY A 87 2.07 -13.93 -19.57
C GLY A 87 2.88 -13.26 -18.45
N ASP A 88 3.39 -12.05 -18.74
CA ASP A 88 4.10 -11.24 -17.74
C ASP A 88 3.12 -10.75 -16.66
N ALA A 89 3.46 -10.98 -15.41
CA ALA A 89 2.72 -10.47 -14.26
C ALA A 89 2.86 -8.95 -14.15
N GLU A 90 4.04 -8.42 -14.47
CA GLU A 90 4.33 -6.98 -14.45
C GLU A 90 5.15 -6.54 -15.64
N LYS A 91 4.90 -5.30 -16.10
CA LYS A 91 5.61 -4.70 -17.24
C LYS A 91 6.10 -3.30 -16.93
N ILE A 92 7.36 -3.04 -17.24
CA ILE A 92 8.02 -1.73 -17.13
C ILE A 92 8.50 -1.30 -18.52
N SER A 93 8.02 -0.15 -18.98
CA SER A 93 8.44 0.47 -20.24
C SER A 93 9.63 1.40 -19.98
N ILE A 94 10.68 1.31 -20.79
CA ILE A 94 11.86 2.18 -20.69
C ILE A 94 12.19 2.79 -22.05
N ASP A 95 12.25 4.12 -22.11
CA ASP A 95 12.82 4.88 -23.24
C ASP A 95 14.30 5.14 -22.99
N LEU A 96 15.15 4.33 -23.60
CA LEU A 96 16.61 4.33 -23.41
C LEU A 96 17.27 5.66 -23.80
N ASN A 97 16.67 6.41 -24.74
CA ASN A 97 17.19 7.69 -25.21
C ASN A 97 16.86 8.84 -24.27
N ASN A 98 15.74 8.72 -23.55
CA ASN A 98 15.29 9.76 -22.64
C ASN A 98 15.78 9.54 -21.20
N VAL A 99 16.47 8.43 -20.90
CA VAL A 99 17.08 8.22 -19.59
C VAL A 99 18.11 9.32 -19.31
N PRO A 100 17.98 10.08 -18.21
CA PRO A 100 18.90 11.17 -17.86
C PRO A 100 20.36 10.71 -17.76
N ALA A 101 21.29 11.62 -18.04
CA ALA A 101 22.74 11.32 -18.04
C ALA A 101 23.29 10.93 -16.66
N HIS A 102 22.68 11.40 -15.56
CA HIS A 102 23.11 11.06 -14.20
C HIS A 102 22.82 9.60 -13.85
N ILE A 103 21.89 8.94 -14.55
CA ILE A 103 21.52 7.54 -14.32
C ILE A 103 22.50 6.66 -15.09
N ALA A 104 23.33 5.94 -14.33
CA ALA A 104 24.33 5.02 -14.86
C ALA A 104 23.81 3.59 -14.96
N ARG A 105 22.86 3.22 -14.08
CA ARG A 105 22.35 1.85 -13.95
C ARG A 105 20.89 1.84 -13.50
N ILE A 106 20.16 0.80 -13.88
CA ILE A 106 18.76 0.56 -13.58
C ILE A 106 18.62 -0.89 -13.10
N ASP A 107 18.34 -1.09 -11.82
CA ASP A 107 18.23 -2.41 -11.20
C ASP A 107 16.75 -2.79 -11.06
N PHE A 108 16.41 -4.03 -11.41
CA PHE A 108 15.07 -4.58 -11.27
C PHE A 108 15.04 -5.55 -10.10
N ALA A 109 14.09 -5.37 -9.20
CA ALA A 109 13.90 -6.23 -8.05
C ALA A 109 12.47 -6.74 -7.96
N ILE A 110 12.31 -7.95 -7.41
CA ILE A 110 11.03 -8.53 -7.02
C ILE A 110 11.07 -8.75 -5.51
N THR A 111 10.00 -8.37 -4.82
CA THR A 111 9.88 -8.50 -3.37
C THR A 111 8.55 -9.15 -3.01
N ILE A 112 8.53 -9.95 -1.94
CA ILE A 112 7.29 -10.49 -1.40
C ILE A 112 6.75 -9.49 -0.37
N PHE A 113 5.50 -9.06 -0.53
CA PHE A 113 4.86 -8.14 0.40
C PHE A 113 4.64 -8.82 1.75
N ASP A 114 5.11 -8.16 2.82
CA ASP A 114 4.94 -8.61 4.20
C ASP A 114 5.45 -10.05 4.46
N ALA A 115 6.54 -10.41 3.77
CA ALA A 115 7.09 -11.76 3.78
C ALA A 115 7.43 -12.27 5.19
N GLU A 116 7.88 -11.39 6.08
CA GLU A 116 8.27 -11.78 7.44
C GLU A 116 7.06 -12.09 8.33
N ALA A 117 6.05 -11.21 8.37
CA ALA A 117 4.84 -11.47 9.16
C ALA A 117 4.03 -12.65 8.61
N ARG A 118 4.01 -12.80 7.29
CA ARG A 118 3.34 -13.92 6.61
C ARG A 118 4.16 -15.20 6.58
N ARG A 119 5.43 -15.17 7.03
CA ARG A 119 6.40 -16.28 6.97
C ARG A 119 6.52 -16.88 5.56
N GLN A 120 6.54 -16.01 4.56
CA GLN A 120 6.66 -16.32 3.14
C GLN A 120 8.10 -16.09 2.66
N ASN A 121 8.52 -16.85 1.64
CA ASN A 121 9.83 -16.69 1.02
C ASN A 121 9.79 -17.12 -0.45
N PHE A 122 10.84 -16.78 -1.20
CA PHE A 122 10.93 -17.09 -2.63
C PHE A 122 11.05 -18.59 -2.96
N GLY A 123 11.18 -19.47 -1.95
CA GLY A 123 11.12 -20.93 -2.15
C GLY A 123 9.71 -21.43 -2.48
N GLN A 124 8.69 -20.61 -2.25
CA GLN A 124 7.29 -20.88 -2.60
C GLN A 124 6.91 -20.38 -4.00
N VAL A 125 7.83 -19.67 -4.66
CA VAL A 125 7.65 -19.07 -5.99
C VAL A 125 8.35 -19.95 -7.02
N SER A 126 7.64 -20.31 -8.09
CA SER A 126 8.16 -21.12 -9.19
C SER A 126 8.09 -20.34 -10.50
N ASN A 127 8.88 -20.74 -11.50
CA ASN A 127 8.86 -20.13 -12.83
C ASN A 127 9.01 -18.60 -12.82
N ALA A 128 9.79 -18.05 -11.89
CA ALA A 128 10.11 -16.63 -11.90
C ALA A 128 11.04 -16.31 -13.08
N TYR A 129 10.75 -15.27 -13.85
CA TYR A 129 11.57 -14.87 -14.98
C TYR A 129 11.53 -13.35 -15.21
N VAL A 130 12.55 -12.85 -15.89
CA VAL A 130 12.59 -11.51 -16.47
C VAL A 130 12.87 -11.62 -17.96
N ARG A 131 12.15 -10.87 -18.78
CA ARG A 131 12.39 -10.78 -20.22
C ARG A 131 12.39 -9.34 -20.69
N ILE A 132 13.12 -9.07 -21.77
CA ILE A 132 13.15 -7.77 -22.42
C ILE A 132 12.53 -7.93 -23.80
N LEU A 133 11.51 -7.13 -24.07
CA LEU A 133 10.87 -7.01 -25.36
C LEU A 133 11.27 -5.69 -26.03
N ASN A 134 11.31 -5.69 -27.36
CA ASN A 134 11.36 -4.48 -28.13
C ASN A 134 10.02 -3.74 -27.97
N GLY A 135 10.07 -2.48 -27.53
CA GLY A 135 8.87 -1.68 -27.26
C GLY A 135 8.10 -1.26 -28.51
N ASP A 136 8.73 -1.33 -29.69
CA ASP A 136 8.12 -0.95 -30.96
C ASP A 136 7.52 -2.16 -31.70
N THR A 137 8.23 -3.30 -31.72
CA THR A 137 7.79 -4.50 -32.45
C THR A 137 7.10 -5.55 -31.57
N GLY A 138 7.34 -5.52 -30.25
CA GLY A 138 6.87 -6.53 -29.31
C GLY A 138 7.71 -7.81 -29.30
N ASP A 139 8.80 -7.89 -30.08
CA ASP A 139 9.66 -9.07 -30.14
C ASP A 139 10.43 -9.28 -28.83
N VAL A 140 10.48 -10.52 -28.33
CA VAL A 140 11.30 -10.87 -27.17
C VAL A 140 12.77 -10.88 -27.59
N LEU A 141 13.56 -9.95 -27.05
CA LEU A 141 14.98 -9.81 -27.31
C LEU A 141 15.79 -10.80 -26.48
N LEU A 142 15.49 -10.87 -25.18
CA LEU A 142 16.15 -11.78 -24.25
C LEU A 142 15.22 -12.20 -23.11
N GLN A 143 15.53 -13.33 -22.49
CA GLN A 143 14.84 -13.87 -21.32
C GLN A 143 15.86 -14.47 -20.35
N TYR A 144 15.64 -14.26 -19.06
CA TYR A 144 16.39 -14.86 -17.98
C TYR A 144 15.41 -15.49 -17.00
N ASN A 145 15.51 -16.80 -16.81
CA ASN A 145 14.71 -17.53 -15.84
C ASN A 145 15.46 -17.58 -14.50
N LEU A 146 14.81 -17.13 -13.44
CA LEU A 146 15.32 -17.26 -12.09
C LEU A 146 15.18 -18.73 -11.68
N GLY A 147 16.31 -19.37 -11.36
CA GLY A 147 16.32 -20.75 -10.87
C GLY A 147 15.70 -20.89 -9.46
N GLU A 148 15.56 -22.13 -9.00
CA GLU A 148 14.80 -22.50 -7.79
C GLU A 148 15.64 -22.51 -6.48
N HIS A 149 16.57 -21.57 -6.32
CA HIS A 149 17.54 -21.59 -5.21
C HIS A 149 17.38 -20.42 -4.23
N PHE A 150 16.15 -20.08 -3.89
CA PHE A 150 15.83 -19.11 -2.86
C PHE A 150 15.06 -19.82 -1.76
N SER A 151 15.63 -19.95 -0.56
CA SER A 151 15.04 -20.74 0.53
C SER A 151 14.67 -19.89 1.73
N VAL A 152 15.31 -18.72 1.87
CA VAL A 152 15.13 -17.82 3.03
C VAL A 152 14.98 -16.36 2.62
N GLU A 153 15.17 -16.07 1.33
CA GLU A 153 15.18 -14.73 0.77
C GLU A 153 13.75 -14.22 0.56
N THR A 154 13.56 -12.93 0.86
CA THR A 154 12.27 -12.23 0.77
C THR A 154 12.28 -11.11 -0.27
N ALA A 155 13.45 -10.85 -0.85
CA ALA A 155 13.68 -9.90 -1.94
C ALA A 155 14.73 -10.45 -2.91
N ILE A 156 14.61 -10.19 -4.21
CA ILE A 156 15.58 -10.62 -5.24
C ILE A 156 15.83 -9.47 -6.21
N VAL A 157 17.10 -9.13 -6.44
CA VAL A 157 17.51 -8.31 -7.59
C VAL A 157 17.69 -9.23 -8.79
N VAL A 158 16.78 -9.12 -9.77
CA VAL A 158 16.65 -10.09 -10.86
C VAL A 158 17.62 -9.80 -11.99
N ALA A 159 17.75 -8.53 -12.35
CA ALA A 159 18.60 -8.06 -13.45
C ALA A 159 18.97 -6.59 -13.25
N GLU A 160 20.02 -6.16 -13.93
CA GLU A 160 20.41 -4.76 -14.05
C GLU A 160 20.58 -4.39 -15.54
N LEU A 161 20.20 -3.17 -15.89
CA LEU A 161 20.58 -2.49 -17.13
C LEU A 161 21.59 -1.41 -16.77
N TYR A 162 22.74 -1.39 -17.41
CA TYR A 162 23.77 -0.40 -17.14
C TYR A 162 24.33 0.20 -18.41
N ARG A 163 24.72 1.47 -18.32
CA ARG A 163 25.43 2.15 -19.40
C ARG A 163 26.89 1.75 -19.39
N HIS A 164 27.38 1.40 -20.56
CA HIS A 164 28.80 1.19 -20.78
C HIS A 164 29.19 1.94 -22.05
N GLN A 165 29.91 3.05 -21.89
CA GLN A 165 30.17 4.02 -22.96
C GLN A 165 28.84 4.60 -23.48
N THR A 166 28.54 4.45 -24.77
CA THR A 166 27.31 4.93 -25.41
C THR A 166 26.22 3.86 -25.49
N GLU A 167 26.50 2.64 -25.04
CA GLU A 167 25.63 1.47 -25.20
C GLU A 167 24.99 1.07 -23.88
N TRP A 168 23.78 0.52 -23.96
CA TRP A 168 23.12 -0.14 -22.85
C TRP A 168 23.42 -1.64 -22.86
N LYS A 169 23.78 -2.16 -21.68
CA LYS A 169 24.05 -3.58 -21.45
C LYS A 169 23.08 -4.14 -20.43
N PHE A 170 22.69 -5.39 -20.62
CA PHE A 170 21.86 -6.16 -19.69
C PHE A 170 22.73 -7.17 -18.95
N SER A 171 22.49 -7.34 -17.65
CA SER A 171 23.21 -8.28 -16.79
C SER A 171 22.20 -9.05 -15.94
N ALA A 172 22.24 -10.38 -16.05
CA ALA A 172 21.40 -11.29 -15.27
C ALA A 172 22.01 -11.47 -13.88
N ILE A 173 21.36 -10.97 -12.82
CA ILE A 173 21.94 -10.93 -11.47
C ILE A 173 21.45 -12.10 -10.62
N GLY A 174 20.13 -12.22 -10.41
CA GLY A 174 19.52 -13.25 -9.56
C GLY A 174 20.13 -13.32 -8.15
N SER A 175 20.31 -12.17 -7.50
CA SER A 175 20.85 -12.07 -6.13
C SER A 175 19.72 -11.92 -5.14
N GLY A 176 19.59 -12.85 -4.21
CA GLY A 176 18.59 -12.81 -3.15
C GLY A 176 19.05 -12.00 -1.94
N PHE A 177 18.09 -11.42 -1.24
CA PHE A 177 18.27 -10.56 -0.08
C PHE A 177 17.28 -10.96 1.03
N LYS A 178 17.74 -10.82 2.27
CA LYS A 178 16.91 -10.96 3.47
C LYS A 178 16.57 -9.56 4.00
N GLY A 179 15.33 -9.37 4.46
CA GLY A 179 14.84 -8.08 4.96
C GLY A 179 13.98 -7.30 3.94
N GLY A 180 13.47 -7.97 2.91
CA GLY A 180 12.43 -7.44 2.03
C GLY A 180 12.83 -6.18 1.28
N LEU A 181 11.84 -5.34 0.98
CA LEU A 181 12.04 -4.08 0.27
C LEU A 181 12.86 -3.07 1.10
N GLY A 182 12.68 -3.04 2.42
CA GLY A 182 13.41 -2.15 3.32
C GLY A 182 14.92 -2.33 3.22
N ALA A 183 15.40 -3.58 3.28
CA ALA A 183 16.82 -3.90 3.12
C ALA A 183 17.37 -3.50 1.75
N LEU A 184 16.60 -3.67 0.67
CA LEU A 184 17.00 -3.21 -0.67
C LEU A 184 17.10 -1.69 -0.73
N CYS A 185 16.11 -0.98 -0.21
CA CYS A 185 16.11 0.48 -0.15
C CYS A 185 17.35 1.01 0.58
N HIS A 186 17.68 0.46 1.75
CA HIS A 186 18.89 0.83 2.49
C HIS A 186 20.17 0.53 1.72
N ASN A 187 20.26 -0.63 1.06
CA ASN A 187 21.41 -1.00 0.23
C ASN A 187 21.63 -0.01 -0.92
N PHE A 188 20.55 0.46 -1.55
CA PHE A 188 20.59 1.44 -2.63
C PHE A 188 20.61 2.90 -2.15
N GLY A 189 20.72 3.15 -0.84
CA GLY A 189 20.91 4.49 -0.27
C GLY A 189 19.64 5.29 -0.03
N LEU A 190 18.47 4.66 -0.06
CA LEU A 190 17.20 5.27 0.30
C LEU A 190 16.95 5.13 1.81
N ASN A 191 16.41 6.19 2.43
CA ASN A 191 15.94 6.14 3.81
C ASN A 191 14.45 5.78 3.83
N VAL A 192 14.11 4.63 4.41
CA VAL A 192 12.72 4.22 4.64
C VAL A 192 12.36 4.55 6.09
N GLU A 193 11.49 5.54 6.31
CA GLU A 193 10.93 5.78 7.65
C GLU A 193 9.78 4.80 7.89
N GLY A 194 10.04 3.76 8.71
CA GLY A 194 9.03 2.75 9.06
C GLY A 194 9.55 1.47 9.73
N GLU A 195 10.84 1.15 9.69
CA GLU A 195 11.37 -0.01 10.41
C GLU A 195 12.01 0.44 11.73
N ASN A 196 11.41 0.02 12.85
CA ASN A 196 12.14 -0.05 14.11
C ASN A 196 13.43 -0.81 13.85
N SER A 197 14.55 -0.15 14.14
CA SER A 197 15.90 -0.68 14.05
C SER A 197 15.96 -2.09 14.64
N ALA A 198 15.96 -3.12 13.80
CA ALA A 198 16.37 -4.45 14.22
C ALA A 198 17.80 -4.29 14.76
N THR A 199 17.94 -4.51 16.06
CA THR A 199 19.22 -4.46 16.74
C THR A 199 20.16 -5.44 16.03
N PRO A 200 21.45 -5.09 15.79
CA PRO A 200 22.39 -6.06 15.26
C PRO A 200 22.38 -7.32 16.15
N PRO A 201 22.53 -8.52 15.57
CA PRO A 201 22.46 -9.76 16.35
C PRO A 201 23.47 -9.69 17.50
N PRO A 202 23.09 -10.08 18.73
CA PRO A 202 24.03 -10.10 19.83
C PRO A 202 25.20 -11.02 19.48
N SER A 203 26.42 -10.53 19.70
CA SER A 203 27.65 -11.31 19.60
C SER A 203 27.50 -12.63 20.36
N PRO A 204 28.00 -13.76 19.83
CA PRO A 204 27.86 -15.04 20.50
C PRO A 204 28.53 -14.99 21.87
N LEU A 205 27.75 -15.30 22.91
CA LEU A 205 28.26 -15.54 24.26
C LEU A 205 29.22 -16.75 24.23
N PRO A 206 30.34 -16.71 24.97
CA PRO A 206 31.22 -17.86 25.11
C PRO A 206 30.46 -19.02 25.78
N GLY A 207 30.46 -20.17 25.12
CA GLY A 207 29.68 -21.34 25.53
C GLY A 207 30.16 -21.96 26.84
N PRO A 208 29.26 -22.60 27.62
CA PRO A 208 29.66 -23.46 28.72
C PRO A 208 30.02 -24.87 28.24
N SER A 209 31.11 -25.39 28.80
CA SER A 209 31.70 -26.72 28.64
C SER A 209 30.76 -27.89 28.99
N PRO A 210 31.03 -29.12 28.51
CA PRO A 210 30.07 -30.22 28.50
C PRO A 210 29.97 -30.95 29.84
N SER A 211 28.77 -31.43 30.16
CA SER A 211 28.56 -32.46 31.20
C SER A 211 27.69 -33.59 30.67
N TYR A 212 28.13 -34.81 30.97
CA TYR A 212 27.65 -36.11 30.49
C TYR A 212 26.43 -36.64 31.28
N GLY A 213 25.62 -37.46 30.60
CA GLY A 213 24.70 -38.45 31.19
C GLY A 213 23.21 -38.03 31.15
N SER A 214 22.23 -38.87 30.85
CA SER A 214 22.17 -40.31 30.57
C SER A 214 20.78 -40.65 29.98
N GLN A 215 20.71 -41.83 29.35
CA GLN A 215 19.63 -42.42 28.54
C GLN A 215 18.26 -42.54 29.22
N GLY A 216 17.20 -42.65 28.39
CA GLY A 216 15.87 -43.11 28.82
C GLY A 216 14.82 -43.22 27.69
N THR A 217 14.93 -44.28 26.88
CA THR A 217 13.87 -45.12 26.25
C THR A 217 12.54 -44.53 25.72
N SER A 218 12.27 -44.79 24.43
CA SER A 218 10.95 -44.79 23.73
C SER A 218 10.00 -45.90 24.26
N PRO A 219 8.68 -45.96 23.91
CA PRO A 219 8.23 -46.30 22.55
C PRO A 219 6.89 -45.71 22.03
N SER A 220 6.82 -45.59 20.70
CA SER A 220 5.74 -45.96 19.75
C SER A 220 4.24 -45.87 20.14
N SER A 221 3.44 -45.19 19.30
CA SER A 221 2.23 -45.77 18.68
C SER A 221 1.61 -44.85 17.60
N ALA A 222 1.05 -45.50 16.58
CA ALA A 222 0.48 -44.95 15.34
C ALA A 222 -1.04 -44.69 15.45
N PRO A 223 -1.73 -44.16 14.41
CA PRO A 223 -2.99 -43.41 14.51
C PRO A 223 -4.24 -44.27 14.23
N PRO A 224 -5.44 -43.67 14.29
CA PRO A 224 -6.54 -44.12 13.45
C PRO A 224 -7.14 -43.03 12.55
N SER A 225 -7.37 -43.44 11.31
CA SER A 225 -8.22 -42.83 10.30
C SER A 225 -9.71 -43.06 10.57
N TYR A 226 -10.53 -42.07 10.30
CA TYR A 226 -11.94 -42.17 9.88
C TYR A 226 -12.13 -41.00 8.89
N GLY A 227 -12.67 -41.12 7.68
CA GLY A 227 -13.74 -41.97 7.19
C GLY A 227 -14.80 -41.03 6.59
N SER A 228 -14.73 -40.77 5.29
CA SER A 228 -15.79 -40.07 4.54
C SER A 228 -17.04 -40.94 4.44
N PRO A 229 -18.20 -40.31 4.18
CA PRO A 229 -18.98 -40.71 3.01
C PRO A 229 -19.37 -39.53 2.12
N GLY A 230 -19.25 -39.72 0.79
CA GLY A 230 -19.95 -38.93 -0.22
C GLY A 230 -21.46 -39.17 -0.14
N ALA A 231 -22.30 -38.31 -0.70
CA ALA A 231 -22.73 -38.31 -2.11
C ALA A 231 -23.82 -37.19 -2.30
N PRO A 232 -24.53 -37.05 -3.44
CA PRO A 232 -24.24 -36.03 -4.47
C PRO A 232 -25.46 -35.16 -4.89
N TYR A 233 -25.23 -34.35 -5.95
CA TYR A 233 -26.18 -33.74 -6.91
C TYR A 233 -26.63 -32.30 -6.67
N GLY A 234 -26.56 -31.50 -7.76
CA GLY A 234 -27.48 -30.39 -8.00
C GLY A 234 -26.91 -29.18 -8.74
N ASN A 235 -26.66 -29.31 -10.05
CA ASN A 235 -26.49 -28.18 -10.97
C ASN A 235 -27.79 -27.36 -11.06
N ALA A 236 -27.71 -26.02 -11.01
CA ALA A 236 -28.58 -25.13 -11.77
C ALA A 236 -28.06 -23.67 -11.75
N GLN A 237 -27.53 -23.23 -12.90
CA GLN A 237 -27.45 -21.83 -13.31
C GLN A 237 -28.78 -21.45 -14.00
N PRO A 238 -29.28 -20.22 -13.87
CA PRO A 238 -29.10 -19.22 -14.93
C PRO A 238 -28.84 -17.80 -14.34
N GLY A 239 -28.01 -16.93 -14.91
CA GLY A 239 -28.15 -16.36 -16.24
C GLY A 239 -29.08 -15.13 -16.19
N ASN A 240 -28.54 -13.92 -16.02
CA ASN A 240 -29.21 -12.73 -16.55
C ASN A 240 -28.27 -11.55 -16.83
N ALA A 241 -28.56 -10.92 -17.97
CA ALA A 241 -27.78 -9.91 -18.67
C ALA A 241 -27.87 -8.51 -18.04
N GLN A 242 -26.79 -7.74 -18.17
CA GLN A 242 -26.80 -6.28 -18.04
C GLN A 242 -27.25 -5.63 -19.35
N PRO A 243 -28.04 -4.54 -19.32
CA PRO A 243 -28.11 -3.59 -20.43
C PRO A 243 -27.14 -2.40 -20.24
N PRO A 244 -26.65 -1.80 -21.35
CA PRO A 244 -25.63 -0.75 -21.35
C PRO A 244 -26.26 0.65 -21.31
N TYR A 245 -25.61 1.61 -20.65
CA TYR A 245 -25.89 3.05 -20.86
C TYR A 245 -24.60 3.88 -20.90
N SER A 246 -24.42 4.58 -22.01
CA SER A 246 -23.55 5.75 -22.18
C SER A 246 -24.44 7.02 -22.26
N PRO A 247 -23.88 8.24 -22.40
CA PRO A 247 -23.73 9.19 -21.30
C PRO A 247 -24.70 10.38 -21.42
N GLY A 248 -25.36 10.73 -20.32
CA GLY A 248 -26.25 11.88 -20.23
C GLY A 248 -25.60 13.05 -19.48
N ASN A 249 -25.32 14.12 -20.21
CA ASN A 249 -24.87 15.42 -19.74
C ASN A 249 -25.98 16.12 -18.93
N ASN A 250 -25.75 16.50 -17.67
CA ASN A 250 -26.52 17.56 -17.00
C ASN A 250 -25.76 18.14 -15.80
N GLY A 251 -25.74 19.48 -15.73
CA GLY A 251 -24.90 20.27 -14.85
C GLY A 251 -25.13 20.06 -13.35
N ALA A 252 -24.02 19.88 -12.64
CA ALA A 252 -23.93 20.03 -11.19
C ALA A 252 -22.72 20.92 -10.86
N GLN A 253 -22.90 21.79 -9.87
CA GLN A 253 -22.03 22.87 -9.43
C GLN A 253 -20.53 22.52 -9.38
N GLN A 254 -19.72 23.33 -10.04
CA GLN A 254 -18.26 23.29 -9.97
C GLN A 254 -17.78 23.82 -8.61
N SER A 255 -17.63 22.95 -7.62
CA SER A 255 -17.08 23.27 -6.29
C SER A 255 -15.95 22.31 -5.88
N GLY A 256 -15.07 22.01 -6.83
CA GLY A 256 -13.85 21.22 -6.61
C GLY A 256 -12.60 22.09 -6.59
N LEU A 257 -11.68 21.77 -5.68
CA LEU A 257 -10.32 22.32 -5.64
C LEU A 257 -9.65 22.11 -7.03
N ARG A 258 -9.11 23.18 -7.66
CA ARG A 258 -8.49 23.10 -9.01
C ARG A 258 -7.04 23.55 -9.02
N CYS A 259 -6.16 22.74 -9.60
CA CYS A 259 -4.73 22.99 -9.63
C CYS A 259 -4.45 24.41 -10.18
N PRO A 260 -3.67 25.24 -9.47
CA PRO A 260 -3.41 26.61 -9.90
C PRO A 260 -2.56 26.70 -11.18
N HIS A 261 -2.02 25.57 -11.64
CA HIS A 261 -1.16 25.51 -12.83
C HIS A 261 -1.84 24.88 -14.04
N CYS A 262 -2.53 23.75 -13.87
CA CYS A 262 -3.14 23.01 -14.99
C CYS A 262 -4.66 22.91 -14.92
N GLN A 263 -5.30 23.54 -13.91
CA GLN A 263 -6.74 23.53 -13.67
C GLN A 263 -7.40 22.15 -13.45
N SER A 264 -6.59 21.09 -13.45
CA SER A 264 -7.02 19.74 -13.09
C SER A 264 -7.65 19.72 -11.70
N ASP A 265 -8.74 19.00 -11.60
CA ASP A 265 -9.39 18.65 -10.34
C ASP A 265 -8.73 17.46 -9.66
N ARG A 266 -7.73 16.80 -10.26
CA ARG A 266 -6.97 15.70 -9.66
C ARG A 266 -5.87 16.23 -8.73
N ILE A 267 -6.23 16.49 -7.49
CA ILE A 267 -5.36 17.08 -6.46
C ILE A 267 -5.28 16.15 -5.25
N THR A 268 -4.06 16.00 -4.71
CA THR A 268 -3.79 15.30 -3.45
C THR A 268 -3.23 16.28 -2.41
N ALA A 269 -3.33 15.95 -1.13
CA ALA A 269 -2.86 16.77 -0.02
C ALA A 269 -2.00 15.94 0.95
N GLY A 270 -0.87 16.48 1.39
CA GLY A 270 0.06 15.79 2.29
C GLY A 270 0.90 16.77 3.12
N LYS A 271 1.83 16.22 3.91
CA LYS A 271 2.80 17.01 4.69
C LYS A 271 4.05 17.31 3.84
N LYS A 272 4.63 18.50 4.00
CA LYS A 272 5.84 18.96 3.30
C LYS A 272 7.00 18.02 3.63
N GLY A 273 7.63 17.46 2.60
CA GLY A 273 8.70 16.46 2.74
C GLY A 273 8.23 14.99 2.71
N PHE A 274 6.93 14.72 2.55
CA PHE A 274 6.43 13.36 2.34
C PHE A 274 6.40 13.01 0.85
N GLY A 275 6.88 11.81 0.51
CA GLY A 275 6.74 11.19 -0.80
C GLY A 275 5.28 10.86 -1.13
N PHE A 276 4.97 10.79 -2.43
CA PHE A 276 3.59 10.57 -2.93
C PHE A 276 2.95 9.28 -2.40
N GLY A 277 3.74 8.33 -1.89
CA GLY A 277 3.23 7.05 -1.43
C GLY A 277 2.45 7.05 -0.12
N LYS A 278 2.48 8.17 0.63
CA LYS A 278 1.60 8.44 1.78
C LYS A 278 0.71 9.67 1.54
N ALA A 279 0.52 10.06 0.27
CA ALA A 279 -0.33 11.19 -0.06
C ALA A 279 -1.79 10.79 0.13
N ILE A 280 -2.35 11.15 1.29
CA ILE A 280 -3.76 11.00 1.58
C ILE A 280 -4.51 11.69 0.43
N VAL A 281 -5.43 10.99 -0.22
CA VAL A 281 -6.39 11.56 -1.18
C VAL A 281 -7.39 12.47 -0.41
N GLY A 282 -6.93 13.22 0.58
CA GLY A 282 -7.73 13.89 1.59
C GLY A 282 -8.37 15.18 1.09
N GLY A 283 -7.89 15.74 -0.02
CA GLY A 283 -8.47 16.95 -0.61
C GLY A 283 -9.79 16.72 -1.34
N ILE A 284 -10.02 15.50 -1.85
CA ILE A 284 -11.16 15.20 -2.75
C ILE A 284 -12.03 14.08 -2.19
N LEU A 285 -11.47 13.00 -1.64
CA LEU A 285 -12.26 11.89 -1.10
C LEU A 285 -12.96 12.24 0.22
N LEU A 286 -12.35 13.06 1.07
CA LEU A 286 -12.83 13.22 2.45
C LEU A 286 -13.53 14.57 2.73
N GLY A 287 -13.70 15.44 1.73
CA GLY A 287 -14.37 16.74 1.91
C GLY A 287 -13.87 17.54 3.13
N PRO A 288 -14.71 18.35 3.80
CA PRO A 288 -14.29 19.22 4.92
C PRO A 288 -13.58 18.53 6.10
N VAL A 289 -13.73 17.22 6.28
CA VAL A 289 -13.19 16.48 7.45
C VAL A 289 -11.97 15.62 7.07
N GLY A 290 -11.69 15.40 5.78
CA GLY A 290 -10.40 14.87 5.33
C GLY A 290 -9.20 15.68 5.72
N LEU A 291 -9.46 16.96 5.94
CA LEU A 291 -8.51 17.94 6.44
C LEU A 291 -8.35 17.88 7.96
N LEU A 292 -9.33 17.29 8.66
CA LEU A 292 -9.21 16.95 10.08
C LEU A 292 -8.48 15.62 10.23
N GLY A 293 -8.69 14.71 9.28
CA GLY A 293 -8.31 13.30 9.37
C GLY A 293 -6.84 12.91 9.22
N GLY A 294 -5.96 13.81 8.77
CA GLY A 294 -4.60 13.39 8.39
C GLY A 294 -3.47 14.24 8.93
N PHE A 295 -3.76 15.30 9.68
CA PHE A 295 -2.75 16.35 9.87
C PHE A 295 -2.72 16.86 11.30
N ILE A 296 -2.28 15.99 12.21
CA ILE A 296 -1.75 16.42 13.52
C ILE A 296 -0.72 17.54 13.28
N GLY A 297 -1.10 18.77 13.62
CA GLY A 297 -0.21 19.85 14.05
C GLY A 297 0.83 20.43 13.08
N SER A 298 0.87 20.08 11.79
CA SER A 298 1.96 20.57 10.94
C SER A 298 1.60 21.85 10.16
N LYS A 299 2.28 22.96 10.48
CA LYS A 299 2.38 24.22 9.68
C LYS A 299 3.01 24.01 8.28
N LYS A 300 2.86 22.82 7.72
CA LYS A 300 3.64 22.25 6.61
C LYS A 300 2.73 21.39 5.74
N MET A 301 1.52 21.84 5.43
CA MET A 301 0.66 21.16 4.45
C MET A 301 1.06 21.57 3.03
N GLU A 302 1.08 20.60 2.13
CA GLU A 302 1.43 20.80 0.72
C GLU A 302 0.47 19.99 -0.15
N PHE A 303 -0.17 20.66 -1.10
CA PHE A 303 -0.94 20.03 -2.16
C PHE A 303 -0.02 19.60 -3.29
N ALA A 304 -0.43 18.57 -4.02
CA ALA A 304 0.16 18.21 -5.29
C ALA A 304 -0.92 17.94 -6.32
N CYS A 305 -0.73 18.42 -7.54
CA CYS A 305 -1.59 18.03 -8.65
C CYS A 305 -1.08 16.73 -9.25
N ILE A 306 -1.95 15.73 -9.34
CA ILE A 306 -1.63 14.42 -9.93
C ILE A 306 -1.40 14.57 -11.45
N SER A 307 -2.09 15.52 -12.10
CA SER A 307 -1.97 15.71 -13.55
C SER A 307 -0.68 16.43 -13.97
N CYS A 308 -0.17 17.39 -13.18
CA CYS A 308 1.01 18.17 -13.58
C CYS A 308 2.20 18.09 -12.61
N GLY A 309 2.07 17.35 -11.51
CA GLY A 309 3.12 17.14 -10.52
C GLY A 309 3.48 18.38 -9.68
N ARG A 310 2.85 19.54 -9.93
CA ARG A 310 3.18 20.77 -9.19
C ARG A 310 2.67 20.69 -7.76
N ARG A 311 3.51 21.15 -6.83
CA ARG A 311 3.18 21.28 -5.42
C ARG A 311 2.99 22.73 -4.99
N TRP A 312 2.11 22.98 -4.02
CA TRP A 312 1.88 24.31 -3.45
C TRP A 312 1.37 24.22 -2.01
N SER A 313 1.63 25.23 -1.18
CA SER A 313 1.05 25.31 0.16
C SER A 313 -0.34 25.98 0.11
N PRO A 314 -1.25 25.68 1.06
CA PRO A 314 -2.51 26.41 1.20
C PRO A 314 -2.30 27.93 1.27
N ASP A 315 -1.27 28.37 2.01
CA ASP A 315 -0.95 29.79 2.24
C ASP A 315 -0.45 30.50 0.98
N SER A 316 0.10 29.74 0.01
CA SER A 316 0.59 30.31 -1.25
C SER A 316 -0.53 30.70 -2.22
N ASN A 317 -1.79 30.39 -1.91
CA ASN A 317 -2.93 30.72 -2.77
C ASN A 317 -4.18 31.12 -1.96
N GLN A 318 -4.61 32.38 -2.11
CA GLN A 318 -5.77 32.94 -1.40
C GLN A 318 -7.10 32.21 -1.62
N ASN A 319 -7.27 31.50 -2.75
CA ASN A 319 -8.49 30.74 -3.00
C ASN A 319 -8.53 29.46 -2.15
N TYR A 320 -7.37 28.87 -1.90
CA TYR A 320 -7.24 27.67 -1.08
C TYR A 320 -7.41 28.03 0.38
N ALA A 321 -6.69 29.05 0.88
CA ALA A 321 -6.83 29.52 2.26
C ALA A 321 -8.29 29.84 2.62
N ARG A 322 -9.03 30.54 1.75
CA ARG A 322 -10.47 30.81 1.94
C ARG A 322 -11.33 29.54 1.94
N TRP A 323 -11.07 28.63 1.01
CA TRP A 323 -11.78 27.35 0.98
C TRP A 323 -11.53 26.52 2.24
N PHE A 324 -10.30 26.52 2.79
CA PHE A 324 -9.95 25.86 4.06
C PHE A 324 -10.70 26.44 5.25
N GLU A 325 -10.71 27.76 5.39
CA GLU A 325 -11.44 28.44 6.47
C GLU A 325 -12.93 28.14 6.38
N GLU A 326 -13.49 28.09 5.16
CA GLU A 326 -14.88 27.72 4.95
C GLU A 326 -15.16 26.27 5.36
N GLN A 327 -14.27 25.31 5.06
CA GLN A 327 -14.41 23.92 5.48
C GLN A 327 -14.32 23.78 7.02
N ARG A 328 -13.34 24.45 7.66
CA ARG A 328 -13.21 24.46 9.12
C ARG A 328 -14.45 25.01 9.79
N ARG A 329 -14.99 26.12 9.26
CA ARG A 329 -16.23 26.73 9.76
C ARG A 329 -17.39 25.74 9.67
N LYS A 330 -17.60 25.12 8.50
CA LYS A 330 -18.65 24.11 8.30
C LYS A 330 -18.54 22.95 9.30
N THR A 331 -17.33 22.46 9.57
CA THR A 331 -17.16 21.38 10.55
C THR A 331 -17.44 21.85 11.99
N LYS A 332 -16.96 23.04 12.38
CA LYS A 332 -17.31 23.64 13.68
C LYS A 332 -18.83 23.82 13.83
N ASP A 333 -19.53 24.19 12.75
CA ASP A 333 -20.99 24.31 12.73
C ASP A 333 -21.66 22.94 12.95
N VAL A 334 -21.19 21.88 12.29
CA VAL A 334 -21.72 20.51 12.50
C VAL A 334 -21.45 20.04 13.92
N ILE A 335 -20.23 20.20 14.43
CA ILE A 335 -19.88 19.77 15.78
C ILE A 335 -20.72 20.54 16.79
N SER A 336 -20.82 21.86 16.70
CA SER A 336 -21.64 22.66 17.61
C SER A 336 -23.14 22.31 17.53
N LYS A 337 -23.67 22.05 16.33
CA LYS A 337 -25.07 21.69 16.10
C LYS A 337 -25.45 20.32 16.67
N TYR A 338 -24.54 19.36 16.63
CA TYR A 338 -24.80 17.99 17.09
C TYR A 338 -24.01 17.63 18.36
N MET A 339 -23.39 18.64 19.01
CA MET A 339 -22.57 18.45 20.20
C MET A 339 -23.43 17.84 21.31
N GLY A 340 -23.07 16.64 21.76
CA GLY A 340 -23.84 15.90 22.74
C GLY A 340 -23.33 14.48 22.93
N GLN A 341 -23.94 13.77 23.89
CA GLN A 341 -23.50 12.43 24.25
C GLN A 341 -23.62 11.44 23.09
N ASP A 342 -24.61 11.56 22.21
CA ASP A 342 -24.79 10.64 21.07
C ASP A 342 -23.73 10.82 19.99
N LEU A 343 -23.27 12.04 19.71
CA LEU A 343 -22.20 12.28 18.73
C LEU A 343 -20.88 11.74 19.27
N LEU A 344 -20.55 12.07 20.52
CA LEU A 344 -19.34 11.55 21.15
C LEU A 344 -19.34 10.02 21.19
N GLU A 345 -20.46 9.42 21.62
CA GLU A 345 -20.60 7.97 21.71
C GLU A 345 -20.42 7.30 20.35
N ALA A 346 -21.12 7.78 19.32
CA ALA A 346 -21.06 7.22 17.98
C ALA A 346 -19.66 7.35 17.36
N VAL A 347 -19.02 8.52 17.51
CA VAL A 347 -17.66 8.73 16.98
C VAL A 347 -16.69 7.80 17.68
N VAL A 348 -16.70 7.72 19.01
CA VAL A 348 -15.79 6.85 19.77
C VAL A 348 -16.02 5.38 19.47
N ALA A 349 -17.28 4.95 19.35
CA ALA A 349 -17.62 3.57 18.95
C ALA A 349 -17.12 3.23 17.54
N GLY A 350 -17.29 4.14 16.57
CA GLY A 350 -16.76 3.99 15.22
C GLY A 350 -15.23 3.89 15.20
N CYS A 351 -14.55 4.71 16.01
CA CYS A 351 -13.09 4.65 16.15
C CYS A 351 -12.64 3.30 16.74
N ALA A 352 -13.34 2.79 17.75
CA ALA A 352 -13.04 1.50 18.37
C ALA A 352 -13.26 0.33 17.40
N LEU A 353 -14.31 0.38 16.58
CA LEU A 353 -14.54 -0.61 15.52
C LEU A 353 -13.38 -0.65 14.52
N VAL A 354 -12.89 0.51 14.08
CA VAL A 354 -11.76 0.60 13.14
C VAL A 354 -10.47 0.13 13.80
N ALA A 355 -10.19 0.57 15.02
CA ALA A 355 -8.98 0.17 15.73
C ALA A 355 -8.95 -1.34 16.02
N MET A 356 -10.11 -1.96 16.30
CA MET A 356 -10.23 -3.41 16.55
C MET A 356 -10.39 -4.24 15.25
N ALA A 357 -10.15 -3.66 14.07
CA ALA A 357 -10.43 -4.33 12.80
C ALA A 357 -9.62 -5.63 12.62
N ASP A 358 -8.39 -5.66 13.11
CA ASP A 358 -7.50 -6.82 13.08
C ASP A 358 -7.68 -7.79 14.27
N GLY A 359 -8.53 -7.43 15.23
CA GLY A 359 -8.90 -8.25 16.39
C GLY A 359 -8.19 -7.90 17.70
N HIS A 360 -7.29 -6.91 17.71
CA HIS A 360 -6.70 -6.38 18.95
C HIS A 360 -6.49 -4.87 18.87
N VAL A 361 -6.34 -4.19 20.01
CA VAL A 361 -5.89 -2.78 20.01
C VAL A 361 -4.69 -2.65 20.93
N ASP A 362 -3.55 -2.29 20.34
CA ASP A 362 -2.35 -2.03 21.11
C ASP A 362 -2.35 -0.62 21.74
N ASN A 363 -1.35 -0.32 22.58
CA ASN A 363 -1.27 0.98 23.24
C ASN A 363 -0.95 2.12 22.26
N ALA A 364 -0.25 1.85 21.16
CA ALA A 364 0.08 2.85 20.16
C ALA A 364 -1.16 3.26 19.35
N GLU A 365 -2.00 2.31 18.97
CA GLU A 365 -3.29 2.56 18.30
C GLU A 365 -4.25 3.36 19.19
N ARG A 366 -4.30 3.03 20.49
CA ARG A 366 -5.04 3.82 21.47
C ARG A 366 -4.53 5.26 21.55
N GLU A 367 -3.20 5.44 21.62
CA GLU A 367 -2.58 6.77 21.65
C GLU A 367 -2.87 7.56 20.37
N LYS A 368 -2.93 6.91 19.19
CA LYS A 368 -3.31 7.56 17.92
C LYS A 368 -4.72 8.14 18.00
N VAL A 369 -5.70 7.35 18.45
CA VAL A 369 -7.08 7.83 18.62
C VAL A 369 -7.11 9.04 19.56
N ILE A 370 -6.49 8.94 20.74
CA ILE A 370 -6.49 10.04 21.73
C ILE A 370 -5.76 11.29 21.20
N SER A 371 -4.60 11.11 20.55
CA SER A 371 -3.82 12.20 19.96
C SER A 371 -4.62 12.94 18.88
N TYR A 372 -5.46 12.23 18.14
CA TYR A 372 -6.33 12.80 17.11
C TYR A 372 -7.38 13.75 17.72
N PHE A 373 -8.06 13.35 18.80
CA PHE A 373 -9.05 14.20 19.49
C PHE A 373 -8.41 15.42 20.17
N SER A 374 -7.21 15.26 20.74
CA SER A 374 -6.52 16.35 21.45
C SER A 374 -5.87 17.39 20.52
N SER A 375 -5.40 16.96 19.34
CA SER A 375 -4.69 17.83 18.39
C SER A 375 -5.62 18.56 17.41
N SER A 376 -6.84 18.06 17.21
CA SER A 376 -7.83 18.67 16.31
C SER A 376 -8.56 19.81 17.01
N GLU A 377 -8.36 21.05 16.56
CA GLU A 377 -8.97 22.25 17.15
C GLU A 377 -10.51 22.14 17.27
N GLU A 378 -11.12 21.44 16.33
CA GLU A 378 -12.55 21.22 16.18
C GLU A 378 -13.08 20.17 17.15
N LEU A 379 -12.28 19.16 17.49
CA LEU A 379 -12.66 18.06 18.40
C LEU A 379 -12.26 18.32 19.85
N ARG A 380 -11.52 19.40 20.14
CA ARG A 380 -11.19 19.84 21.51
C ARG A 380 -12.42 20.12 22.39
N ALA A 381 -13.59 20.26 21.78
CA ALA A 381 -14.85 20.37 22.51
C ALA A 381 -15.24 19.07 23.24
N PHE A 382 -14.68 17.93 22.83
CA PHE A 382 -14.87 16.66 23.51
C PHE A 382 -13.90 16.53 24.69
N ASP A 383 -14.45 16.12 25.83
CA ASP A 383 -13.65 15.80 27.01
C ASP A 383 -12.82 14.53 26.76
N ILE A 384 -11.50 14.67 26.82
CA ILE A 384 -10.55 13.59 26.52
C ILE A 384 -10.69 12.41 27.50
N SER A 385 -11.04 12.68 28.77
CA SER A 385 -11.25 11.61 29.75
C SER A 385 -12.48 10.77 29.40
N GLN A 386 -13.54 11.42 28.89
CA GLN A 386 -14.73 10.72 28.40
C GLN A 386 -14.44 9.94 27.11
N VAL A 387 -13.66 10.50 26.19
CA VAL A 387 -13.21 9.80 24.97
C VAL A 387 -12.47 8.52 25.37
N ASN A 388 -11.47 8.61 26.24
CA ASN A 388 -10.67 7.46 26.65
C ASN A 388 -11.49 6.40 27.39
N SER A 389 -12.37 6.82 28.30
CA SER A 389 -13.26 5.91 29.04
C SER A 389 -14.21 5.16 28.12
N ARG A 390 -14.86 5.85 27.18
CA ARG A 390 -15.79 5.23 26.20
C ARG A 390 -15.06 4.34 25.21
N PHE A 391 -13.88 4.77 24.74
CA PHE A 391 -13.07 3.97 23.82
C PHE A 391 -12.65 2.64 24.48
N SER A 392 -12.15 2.72 25.72
CA SER A 392 -11.78 1.53 26.49
C SER A 392 -12.98 0.61 26.73
N HIS A 393 -14.17 1.17 26.97
CA HIS A 393 -15.40 0.39 27.12
C HIS A 393 -15.74 -0.40 25.83
N HIS A 394 -15.75 0.26 24.67
CA HIS A 394 -16.04 -0.40 23.39
C HIS A 394 -15.00 -1.46 23.04
N VAL A 395 -13.71 -1.18 23.23
CA VAL A 395 -12.62 -2.15 23.04
C VAL A 395 -12.85 -3.37 23.93
N GLN A 396 -13.15 -3.16 25.22
CA GLN A 396 -13.39 -4.26 26.15
C GLN A 396 -14.60 -5.13 25.74
N GLN A 397 -15.68 -4.54 25.24
CA GLN A 397 -16.83 -5.32 24.75
C GLN A 397 -16.47 -6.14 23.51
N LEU A 398 -15.72 -5.54 22.58
CA LEU A 398 -15.26 -6.20 21.35
C LEU A 398 -14.30 -7.36 21.65
N GLU A 399 -13.41 -7.21 22.64
CA GLU A 399 -12.51 -8.27 23.11
C GLU A 399 -13.26 -9.41 23.81
N ARG A 400 -14.29 -9.07 24.59
CA ARG A 400 -15.03 -10.06 25.39
C ARG A 400 -15.93 -10.94 24.53
N ASP A 401 -16.66 -10.33 23.60
CA ASP A 401 -17.48 -11.01 22.61
C ASP A 401 -17.55 -10.14 21.36
N HIS A 402 -16.82 -10.55 20.32
CA HIS A 402 -16.72 -9.78 19.10
C HIS A 402 -18.06 -9.54 18.42
N MET A 403 -19.01 -10.49 18.46
CA MET A 403 -20.32 -10.29 17.83
C MET A 403 -21.20 -9.32 18.61
N ILE A 404 -21.25 -9.47 19.94
CA ILE A 404 -22.07 -8.61 20.81
C ILE A 404 -21.48 -7.20 20.86
N GLY A 405 -20.17 -7.06 21.11
CA GLY A 405 -19.49 -5.77 21.19
C GLY A 405 -19.58 -5.00 19.87
N ARG A 406 -19.48 -5.70 18.73
CA ARG A 406 -19.67 -5.09 17.41
C ARG A 406 -21.10 -4.60 17.20
N ALA A 407 -22.10 -5.39 17.58
CA ALA A 407 -23.49 -4.98 17.46
C ALA A 407 -23.81 -3.75 18.34
N GLU A 408 -23.22 -3.67 19.54
CA GLU A 408 -23.36 -2.53 20.44
C GLU A 408 -22.71 -1.26 19.87
N ALA A 409 -21.48 -1.37 19.36
CA ALA A 409 -20.78 -0.26 18.74
C ALA A 409 -21.50 0.24 17.48
N LEU A 410 -21.98 -0.66 16.62
CA LEU A 410 -22.79 -0.29 15.45
C LEU A 410 -24.13 0.34 15.85
N ARG A 411 -24.77 -0.13 16.92
CA ARG A 411 -25.98 0.51 17.46
C ARG A 411 -25.71 1.95 17.92
N ALA A 412 -24.56 2.20 18.55
CA ALA A 412 -24.15 3.56 18.90
C ALA A 412 -23.95 4.44 17.65
N VAL A 413 -23.28 3.91 16.62
CA VAL A 413 -23.10 4.57 15.32
C VAL A 413 -24.45 4.90 14.67
N GLY A 414 -25.38 3.94 14.62
CA GLY A 414 -26.70 4.06 13.98
C GLY A 414 -27.58 5.19 14.53
N LYS A 415 -27.32 5.67 15.75
CA LYS A 415 -27.98 6.88 16.31
C LYS A 415 -27.78 8.13 15.45
N LEU A 416 -26.74 8.16 14.62
CA LEU A 416 -26.47 9.28 13.69
C LEU A 416 -27.08 9.07 12.30
N GLY A 417 -27.74 7.93 11.99
CA GLY A 417 -28.26 7.64 10.65
C GLY A 417 -29.24 8.68 10.10
N GLN A 418 -29.99 9.36 10.97
CA GLN A 418 -30.92 10.45 10.59
C GLN A 418 -30.26 11.85 10.58
N LYS A 419 -28.96 11.94 10.86
CA LYS A 419 -28.18 13.18 10.96
C LYS A 419 -27.06 13.14 9.91
N PRO A 420 -27.37 13.37 8.62
CA PRO A 420 -26.43 13.10 7.51
C PRO A 420 -25.12 13.88 7.61
N GLU A 421 -25.13 15.08 8.19
CA GLU A 421 -23.91 15.87 8.42
C GLU A 421 -23.02 15.24 9.50
N ALA A 422 -23.61 14.77 10.60
CA ALA A 422 -22.91 14.12 11.70
C ALA A 422 -22.43 12.71 11.32
N ALA A 423 -23.24 11.95 10.59
CA ALA A 423 -22.88 10.64 10.05
C ALA A 423 -21.66 10.73 9.13
N ARG A 424 -21.65 11.70 8.21
CA ARG A 424 -20.48 11.94 7.34
C ARG A 424 -19.25 12.39 8.12
N LEU A 425 -19.41 13.19 9.17
CA LEU A 425 -18.32 13.58 10.06
C LEU A 425 -17.71 12.36 10.75
N LEU A 426 -18.54 11.47 11.32
CA LEU A 426 -18.10 10.23 11.95
C LEU A 426 -17.29 9.35 10.99
N VAL A 427 -17.81 9.06 9.80
CA VAL A 427 -17.13 8.19 8.82
C VAL A 427 -15.77 8.76 8.45
N ARG A 428 -15.68 10.08 8.29
CA ARG A 428 -14.42 10.74 7.94
C ARG A 428 -13.41 10.72 9.09
N ILE A 429 -13.85 10.77 10.35
CA ILE A 429 -13.00 10.54 11.52
C ILE A 429 -12.54 9.07 11.58
N CYS A 430 -13.40 8.12 11.22
CA CYS A 430 -13.01 6.70 11.15
C CYS A 430 -11.93 6.48 10.08
N CYS A 431 -12.07 7.09 8.90
CA CYS A 431 -11.05 7.06 7.86
C CYS A 431 -9.73 7.71 8.33
N ALA A 432 -9.82 8.80 9.08
CA ALA A 432 -8.64 9.48 9.63
C ALA A 432 -7.76 8.55 10.47
N ILE A 433 -8.41 7.83 11.38
CA ILE A 433 -7.76 6.91 12.31
C ILE A 433 -7.20 5.71 11.54
N GLY A 434 -7.98 5.16 10.61
CA GLY A 434 -7.49 4.09 9.73
C GLY A 434 -6.36 4.51 8.79
N TYR A 435 -6.03 5.81 8.68
CA TYR A 435 -4.87 6.31 7.94
C TYR A 435 -3.75 6.80 8.86
N ALA A 436 -3.88 6.66 10.19
CA ALA A 436 -2.95 7.26 11.15
C ALA A 436 -1.49 6.77 10.95
N ASP A 437 -1.31 5.53 10.51
CA ASP A 437 0.00 4.92 10.24
C ASP A 437 0.49 5.10 8.79
N GLY A 438 -0.32 5.76 7.96
CA GLY A 438 -0.03 6.01 6.55
C GLY A 438 -0.44 4.88 5.60
N GLU A 439 -1.04 3.80 6.13
CA GLU A 439 -1.71 2.75 5.37
C GLU A 439 -3.13 2.61 5.90
N PHE A 440 -4.10 2.28 5.02
CA PHE A 440 -5.47 1.97 5.39
C PHE A 440 -5.82 0.60 4.82
N SER A 441 -5.75 -0.41 5.67
CA SER A 441 -5.81 -1.81 5.29
C SER A 441 -7.18 -2.19 4.73
N ALA A 442 -7.24 -3.29 3.98
CA ALA A 442 -8.51 -3.80 3.45
C ALA A 442 -9.51 -4.17 4.56
N VAL A 443 -9.02 -4.57 5.74
CA VAL A 443 -9.86 -4.97 6.88
C VAL A 443 -10.49 -3.73 7.53
N GLU A 444 -9.71 -2.69 7.78
CA GLU A 444 -10.24 -1.42 8.31
C GLU A 444 -11.19 -0.74 7.32
N LYS A 445 -10.87 -0.78 6.01
CA LYS A 445 -11.79 -0.31 4.95
C LYS A 445 -13.11 -1.06 4.97
N ARG A 446 -13.10 -2.37 5.22
CA ARG A 446 -14.33 -3.16 5.34
C ARG A 446 -15.15 -2.73 6.55
N VAL A 447 -14.51 -2.49 7.70
CA VAL A 447 -15.19 -1.94 8.88
C VAL A 447 -15.82 -0.58 8.57
N VAL A 448 -15.12 0.30 7.88
CA VAL A 448 -15.69 1.59 7.45
C VAL A 448 -16.86 1.42 6.48
N ALA A 449 -16.81 0.43 5.58
CA ALA A 449 -17.94 0.10 4.71
C ALA A 449 -19.18 -0.33 5.53
N ASP A 450 -18.98 -1.12 6.58
CA ASP A 450 -20.06 -1.56 7.48
C ASP A 450 -20.65 -0.37 8.28
N ILE A 451 -19.79 0.55 8.75
CA ILE A 451 -20.20 1.81 9.38
C ILE A 451 -21.03 2.66 8.39
N CYS A 452 -20.60 2.78 7.13
CA CYS A 452 -21.35 3.48 6.09
C CYS A 452 -22.73 2.84 5.85
N GLN A 453 -22.81 1.51 5.82
CA GLN A 453 -24.06 0.78 5.66
C GLN A 453 -25.03 1.09 6.80
N GLU A 454 -24.55 1.05 8.05
CA GLU A 454 -25.34 1.39 9.24
C GLU A 454 -25.85 2.84 9.21
N LEU A 455 -25.07 3.75 8.63
CA LEU A 455 -25.42 5.17 8.52
C LEU A 455 -26.21 5.53 7.25
N HIS A 456 -26.54 4.56 6.40
CA HIS A 456 -27.17 4.77 5.09
C HIS A 456 -26.37 5.72 4.17
N LEU A 457 -25.05 5.61 4.22
CA LEU A 457 -24.11 6.36 3.37
C LEU A 457 -23.49 5.45 2.32
N ASN A 458 -23.16 6.02 1.16
CA ASN A 458 -22.41 5.30 0.14
C ASN A 458 -20.92 5.24 0.53
N SER A 459 -20.39 4.04 0.75
CA SER A 459 -19.00 3.83 1.16
C SER A 459 -17.99 4.30 0.11
N SER A 460 -18.33 4.25 -1.18
CA SER A 460 -17.45 4.72 -2.26
C SER A 460 -17.18 6.23 -2.22
N GLU A 461 -17.95 6.98 -1.44
CA GLU A 461 -17.68 8.41 -1.17
C GLU A 461 -16.43 8.59 -0.28
N PHE A 462 -16.04 7.58 0.51
CA PHE A 462 -15.03 7.71 1.56
C PHE A 462 -13.83 6.78 1.34
N ILE A 463 -14.08 5.58 0.81
CA ILE A 463 -13.07 4.55 0.57
C ILE A 463 -13.06 4.17 -0.90
N ALA A 464 -11.86 4.11 -1.47
CA ALA A 464 -11.57 3.68 -2.83
C ALA A 464 -10.94 2.29 -2.86
#